data_AF-A0A979GQR3-F1
#
_entry.id   AF-A0A979GQR3-F1
#
_cell.length_a   1.000
_cell.length_b   1.000
_cell.length_c   1.000
_cell.angle_alpha   90.00
_cell.angle_beta   90.00
_cell.angle_gamma   90.00
#
_symmetry.space_group_name_H-M   'P 1'
#
loop_
_entity.id
_entity.type
_entity.pdbx_description
1 polymer ?
#
loop_
_entity_poly.entity_id
_entity_poly.type
_entity_poly.pdbx_seq_one_letter_code
_entity_poly.pdbx_strand_id
1 'polypeptide(L)'
;MNTPIMTAIINSYCRGFSNWSCYEGIPKYDKALADYFSTTGHRFHLRLDFSIAGKEVFVPFRYFSESGYHVFDYPAIERTLSDDLISTIDATRLLTVIADHLKEEYPAIQLEQALDKLSAFPCPSQLEGGNMAAFNTLLSVTDISRHAAPEQWLVQDVLPMVACLGYQQQADETKLLSAIYERCEQSLVDHPLLNSNKLSVPNELLSFLLGEDKVTRPYPNPLHKAFFSAALIQPVGKESVYSRYFPKEDITVSIRPFDIDRDLEMVHDWFNREHAKKIWKMDWPLRELELYYRTMLPGNWSHSYIGEINGTPSYNFEVYWVVRDVLADYYDALPTDYGTHQFIAPVDPKLKFSSPSTQCMLDWVFAHPEVGKMVGEGSVESLAALMNKAHVGFRVEKVIQLPHKKANLNFCYREWYWAKFPENQHLAAQNTIPTIKQTTHETRSRI
;
A
#
# COMPACT_ATOMS: atom_id res chain seq x y z
N MET A 1 -12.94 24.08 18.10
CA MET A 1 -12.30 22.80 17.77
C MET A 1 -10.83 22.90 18.14
N ASN A 2 -10.31 21.97 18.93
CA ASN A 2 -8.91 21.96 19.33
C ASN A 2 -8.06 21.25 18.26
N THR A 3 -7.96 21.91 17.10
CA THR A 3 -7.36 21.37 15.89
C THR A 3 -5.94 20.81 16.08
N PRO A 4 -5.04 21.46 16.84
CA PRO A 4 -3.70 20.91 17.10
C PRO A 4 -3.73 19.56 17.84
N ILE A 5 -4.61 19.42 18.85
CA ILE A 5 -4.76 18.17 19.61
C ILE A 5 -5.26 17.04 18.72
N MET A 6 -6.27 17.32 17.89
CA MET A 6 -6.81 16.33 16.98
C MET A 6 -5.75 15.84 15.99
N THR A 7 -4.96 16.76 15.41
CA THR A 7 -3.84 16.42 14.52
C THR A 7 -2.80 15.53 15.22
N ALA A 8 -2.45 15.85 16.47
CA ALA A 8 -1.46 15.10 17.23
C ALA A 8 -1.95 13.68 17.58
N ILE A 9 -3.22 13.53 17.98
CA ILE A 9 -3.85 12.23 18.23
C ILE A 9 -3.83 11.37 16.96
N ILE A 10 -4.28 11.92 15.83
CA ILE A 10 -4.37 11.16 14.57
C ILE A 10 -2.99 10.71 14.11
N ASN A 11 -1.99 11.61 14.12
CA ASN A 11 -0.63 11.26 13.75
C ASN A 11 -0.03 10.19 14.67
N SER A 12 -0.24 10.29 15.98
CA SER A 12 0.19 9.25 16.92
C SER A 12 -0.55 7.93 16.69
N TYR A 13 -1.82 7.96 16.31
CA TYR A 13 -2.59 6.77 15.96
C TYR A 13 -2.01 6.07 14.72
N CYS A 14 -1.78 6.82 13.64
CA CYS A 14 -1.23 6.30 12.38
C CYS A 14 0.15 5.65 12.53
N ARG A 15 0.97 6.11 13.48
CA ARG A 15 2.28 5.52 13.79
C ARG A 15 2.23 4.30 14.71
N GLY A 16 1.10 4.03 15.36
CA GLY A 16 0.96 2.91 16.31
C GLY A 16 0.07 1.76 15.84
N PHE A 17 -0.84 2.03 14.92
CA PHE A 17 -1.91 1.09 14.53
C PHE A 17 -2.01 0.97 13.02
N SER A 18 -2.61 -0.10 12.53
CA SER A 18 -2.67 -0.45 11.10
C SER A 18 -4.08 -0.43 10.50
N ASN A 19 -5.12 -0.26 11.31
CA ASN A 19 -6.51 -0.17 10.87
C ASN A 19 -6.85 1.26 10.38
N TRP A 20 -6.00 1.79 9.52
CA TRP A 20 -6.23 3.05 8.81
C TRP A 20 -5.74 2.94 7.38
N SER A 21 -6.27 3.80 6.51
CA SER A 21 -5.93 3.80 5.09
C SER A 21 -6.09 5.21 4.50
N CYS A 22 -5.37 5.48 3.42
CA CYS A 22 -5.73 6.59 2.57
C CYS A 22 -7.06 6.29 1.87
N TYR A 23 -7.79 7.31 1.47
CA TYR A 23 -9.03 7.20 0.73
C TYR A 23 -9.08 8.31 -0.32
N GLU A 24 -9.38 7.98 -1.57
CA GLU A 24 -9.44 8.94 -2.67
C GLU A 24 -10.79 8.98 -3.40
N GLY A 25 -11.24 10.21 -3.64
CA GLY A 25 -12.32 10.55 -4.54
C GLY A 25 -13.70 10.50 -3.88
N ILE A 26 -14.73 10.61 -4.71
CA ILE A 26 -16.14 10.55 -4.29
C ILE A 26 -16.67 9.19 -4.71
N PRO A 27 -17.21 8.37 -3.78
CA PRO A 27 -17.71 7.04 -4.11
C PRO A 27 -18.96 7.10 -4.99
N LYS A 28 -19.12 6.12 -5.89
CA LYS A 28 -20.29 5.93 -6.74
C LYS A 28 -21.36 5.07 -6.06
N TYR A 29 -20.97 4.09 -5.25
CA TYR A 29 -21.86 3.11 -4.63
C TYR A 29 -22.06 3.33 -3.12
N ASP A 30 -21.54 4.42 -2.58
CA ASP A 30 -21.77 4.84 -1.20
C ASP A 30 -22.40 6.24 -1.16
N LYS A 31 -23.74 6.29 -1.14
CA LYS A 31 -24.47 7.55 -1.25
C LYS A 31 -24.18 8.53 -0.12
N ALA A 32 -24.08 8.05 1.12
CA ALA A 32 -23.89 8.92 2.28
C ALA A 32 -22.53 9.64 2.22
N LEU A 33 -21.46 8.89 1.92
CA LEU A 33 -20.14 9.49 1.72
C LEU A 33 -20.08 10.35 0.46
N ALA A 34 -20.76 9.94 -0.62
CA ALA A 34 -20.81 10.71 -1.86
C ALA A 34 -21.43 12.10 -1.64
N ASP A 35 -22.58 12.16 -0.98
CA ASP A 35 -23.28 13.41 -0.66
C ASP A 35 -22.41 14.32 0.24
N TYR A 36 -21.75 13.73 1.24
CA TYR A 36 -20.88 14.49 2.15
C TYR A 36 -19.61 15.03 1.46
N PHE A 37 -18.84 14.17 0.79
CA PHE A 37 -17.59 14.57 0.14
C PHE A 37 -17.82 15.54 -1.04
N SER A 38 -18.95 15.43 -1.73
CA SER A 38 -19.33 16.41 -2.76
C SER A 38 -19.55 17.80 -2.18
N THR A 39 -19.98 17.89 -0.92
CA THR A 39 -20.25 19.17 -0.24
C THR A 39 -18.97 19.85 0.26
N THR A 40 -18.00 19.07 0.76
CA THR A 40 -16.76 19.63 1.31
C THR A 40 -15.70 19.89 0.24
N GLY A 41 -15.72 19.14 -0.87
CA GLY A 41 -14.76 19.28 -1.97
C GLY A 41 -13.37 18.69 -1.68
N HIS A 42 -13.17 18.05 -0.52
CA HIS A 42 -11.93 17.34 -0.23
C HIS A 42 -11.85 16.05 -1.06
N ARG A 43 -10.74 15.88 -1.80
CA ARG A 43 -10.50 14.69 -2.62
C ARG A 43 -9.88 13.54 -1.83
N PHE A 44 -9.02 13.85 -0.86
CA PHE A 44 -8.24 12.87 -0.13
C PHE A 44 -8.64 12.87 1.34
N HIS A 45 -8.78 11.67 1.91
CA HIS A 45 -9.11 11.48 3.32
C HIS A 45 -8.25 10.38 3.91
N LEU A 46 -7.95 10.50 5.20
CA LEU A 46 -7.57 9.38 6.05
C LEU A 46 -8.86 8.68 6.50
N ARG A 47 -8.96 7.37 6.30
CA ARG A 47 -10.00 6.54 6.89
C ARG A 47 -9.41 5.78 8.08
N LEU A 48 -9.98 5.96 9.27
CA LEU A 48 -9.76 5.08 10.41
C LEU A 48 -10.90 4.06 10.46
N ASP A 49 -10.53 2.78 10.47
CA ASP A 49 -11.46 1.66 10.41
C ASP A 49 -11.79 1.14 11.81
N PHE A 50 -12.99 1.45 12.28
CA PHE A 50 -13.54 0.94 13.54
C PHE A 50 -14.77 0.06 13.27
N SER A 51 -14.79 -0.63 12.13
CA SER A 51 -15.96 -1.38 11.66
C SER A 51 -16.43 -2.47 12.63
N ILE A 52 -15.52 -3.06 13.40
CA ILE A 52 -15.85 -3.99 14.51
C ILE A 52 -16.78 -3.32 15.54
N ALA A 53 -16.59 -2.02 15.79
CA ALA A 53 -17.43 -1.20 16.67
C ALA A 53 -18.58 -0.48 15.91
N GLY A 54 -18.81 -0.83 14.63
CA GLY A 54 -19.86 -0.24 13.79
C GLY A 54 -19.58 1.21 13.38
N LYS A 55 -18.32 1.66 13.38
CA LYS A 55 -17.95 3.06 13.09
C LYS A 55 -16.82 3.16 12.07
N GLU A 56 -16.78 4.30 11.40
CA GLU A 56 -15.62 4.74 10.61
C GLU A 56 -15.36 6.21 10.89
N VAL A 57 -14.10 6.64 10.81
CA VAL A 57 -13.76 8.06 10.88
C VAL A 57 -13.04 8.47 9.60
N PHE A 58 -13.46 9.59 9.01
CA PHE A 58 -12.79 10.19 7.86
C PHE A 58 -12.24 11.56 8.24
N VAL A 59 -10.96 11.78 7.94
CA VAL A 59 -10.26 13.05 8.19
C VAL A 59 -9.73 13.56 6.86
N PRO A 60 -10.12 14.75 6.38
CA PRO A 60 -9.54 15.32 5.17
C PRO A 60 -8.02 15.42 5.23
N PHE A 61 -7.34 14.94 4.18
CA PHE A 61 -5.90 15.13 4.04
C PHE A 61 -5.61 16.47 3.39
N ARG A 62 -4.72 17.23 4.01
CA ARG A 62 -4.00 18.32 3.33
C ARG A 62 -2.71 17.80 2.70
N TYR A 63 -2.03 16.88 3.38
CA TYR A 63 -0.77 16.30 2.92
C TYR A 63 -0.54 14.92 3.53
N PHE A 64 -0.33 13.94 2.67
CA PHE A 64 0.17 12.62 3.06
C PHE A 64 1.69 12.63 3.04
N SER A 65 2.30 12.08 4.09
CA SER A 65 3.75 12.12 4.32
C SER A 65 4.27 10.70 4.41
N GLU A 66 5.32 10.40 3.68
CA GLU A 66 5.97 9.09 3.68
C GLU A 66 6.74 8.83 4.98
N SER A 67 7.09 9.89 5.71
CA SER A 67 7.71 9.83 7.02
C SER A 67 6.73 9.60 8.18
N GLY A 68 5.41 9.63 7.92
CA GLY A 68 4.36 9.39 8.94
C GLY A 68 3.96 10.61 9.76
N TYR A 69 4.27 11.82 9.28
CA TYR A 69 3.86 13.10 9.87
C TYR A 69 2.93 13.83 8.91
N HIS A 70 1.66 13.42 8.93
CA HIS A 70 0.63 13.87 8.02
C HIS A 70 0.07 15.25 8.41
N VAL A 71 -0.47 15.96 7.42
CA VAL A 71 -1.21 17.23 7.62
C VAL A 71 -2.66 17.02 7.23
N PHE A 72 -3.55 17.47 8.10
CA PHE A 72 -4.99 17.30 7.95
C PHE A 72 -5.70 18.63 7.76
N ASP A 73 -6.80 18.57 7.01
CA ASP A 73 -7.86 19.56 6.99
C ASP A 73 -9.03 19.09 7.87
N TYR A 74 -10.00 19.98 8.10
CA TYR A 74 -11.08 19.77 9.05
C TYR A 74 -12.39 20.37 8.52
N PRO A 75 -13.56 19.85 8.93
CA PRO A 75 -13.80 18.92 10.06
C PRO A 75 -13.47 17.45 9.75
N ALA A 76 -13.13 16.68 10.80
CA ALA A 76 -13.18 15.22 10.76
C ALA A 76 -14.63 14.76 10.98
N ILE A 77 -14.99 13.62 10.40
CA ILE A 77 -16.32 13.02 10.56
C ILE A 77 -16.26 11.61 11.10
N GLU A 78 -17.26 11.24 11.89
CA GLU A 78 -17.61 9.87 12.22
C GLU A 78 -18.84 9.45 11.40
N ARG A 79 -18.80 8.23 10.88
CA ARG A 79 -19.92 7.54 10.28
C ARG A 79 -20.32 6.36 11.16
N THR A 80 -21.62 6.21 11.40
CA THR A 80 -22.20 5.00 12.00
C THR A 80 -22.65 4.04 10.89
N LEU A 81 -22.16 2.79 10.91
CA LEU A 81 -22.34 1.85 9.79
C LEU A 81 -23.75 1.25 9.70
N SER A 82 -24.51 1.23 10.80
CA SER A 82 -25.86 0.64 10.80
C SER A 82 -26.88 1.47 10.04
N ASP A 83 -26.70 2.79 9.98
CA ASP A 83 -27.65 3.74 9.40
C ASP A 83 -26.99 4.78 8.47
N ASP A 84 -25.68 4.69 8.26
CA ASP A 84 -24.88 5.60 7.46
C ASP A 84 -24.93 7.07 7.91
N LEU A 85 -25.28 7.33 9.18
CA LEU A 85 -25.31 8.68 9.72
C LEU A 85 -23.89 9.24 9.84
N ILE A 86 -23.67 10.43 9.26
CA ILE A 86 -22.40 11.16 9.29
C ILE A 86 -22.53 12.37 10.22
N SER A 87 -21.57 12.53 11.13
CA SER A 87 -21.49 13.68 12.04
C SER A 87 -20.06 14.18 12.19
N THR A 88 -19.88 15.48 12.34
CA THR A 88 -18.56 16.06 12.62
C THR A 88 -18.13 15.73 14.05
N ILE A 89 -16.86 15.38 14.23
CA ILE A 89 -16.30 15.03 15.54
C ILE A 89 -15.20 15.99 15.97
N ASP A 90 -15.00 16.11 17.27
CA ASP A 90 -13.88 16.81 17.89
C ASP A 90 -12.88 15.82 18.50
N ALA A 91 -11.83 16.37 19.13
CA ALA A 91 -10.78 15.56 19.76
C ALA A 91 -11.31 14.67 20.89
N THR A 92 -12.31 15.13 21.64
CA THR A 92 -12.97 14.36 22.71
C THR A 92 -13.62 13.12 22.12
N ARG A 93 -14.47 13.31 21.10
CA ARG A 93 -15.17 12.19 20.46
C ARG A 93 -14.20 11.24 19.76
N LEU A 94 -13.19 11.77 19.06
CA LEU A 94 -12.15 10.94 18.43
C LEU A 94 -11.44 10.06 19.46
N LEU A 95 -11.01 10.63 20.59
CA LEU A 95 -10.32 9.87 21.63
C LEU A 95 -11.21 8.78 22.23
N THR A 96 -12.50 9.06 22.44
CA THR A 96 -13.48 8.07 22.91
C THR A 96 -13.58 6.88 21.94
N VAL A 97 -13.74 7.13 20.64
CA VAL A 97 -13.87 6.05 19.63
C VAL A 97 -12.61 5.20 19.57
N ILE A 98 -11.44 5.84 19.62
CA ILE A 98 -10.15 5.12 19.65
C ILE A 98 -10.05 4.27 20.91
N ALA A 99 -10.37 4.82 22.08
CA ALA A 99 -10.28 4.10 23.34
C ALA A 99 -11.25 2.90 23.39
N ASP A 100 -12.48 3.06 22.88
CA ASP A 100 -13.45 1.98 22.77
C ASP A 100 -12.90 0.83 21.91
N HIS A 101 -12.32 1.16 20.75
CA HIS A 101 -11.74 0.17 19.85
C HIS A 101 -10.54 -0.56 20.46
N LEU A 102 -9.67 0.16 21.16
CA LEU A 102 -8.46 -0.40 21.76
C LEU A 102 -8.71 -1.14 23.08
N LYS A 103 -9.91 -1.06 23.67
CA LYS A 103 -10.19 -1.56 25.01
C LYS A 103 -10.00 -3.08 25.15
N GLU A 104 -10.25 -3.84 24.09
CA GLU A 104 -10.07 -5.29 24.08
C GLU A 104 -8.59 -5.69 24.15
N GLU A 105 -7.72 -5.05 23.35
CA GLU A 105 -6.27 -5.26 23.37
C GLU A 105 -5.62 -4.63 24.61
N TYR A 106 -6.18 -3.51 25.09
CA TYR A 106 -5.65 -2.71 26.20
C TYR A 106 -6.71 -2.45 27.28
N PRO A 107 -7.05 -3.46 28.12
CA PRO A 107 -8.06 -3.30 29.17
C PRO A 107 -7.73 -2.20 30.21
N ALA A 108 -6.45 -1.88 30.38
CA ALA A 108 -5.95 -0.87 31.31
C ALA A 108 -6.17 0.59 30.87
N ILE A 109 -6.75 0.84 29.68
CA ILE A 109 -7.06 2.20 29.22
C ILE A 109 -7.89 2.98 30.24
N GLN A 110 -7.39 4.17 30.58
CA GLN A 110 -7.90 5.15 31.54
C GLN A 110 -8.62 6.32 30.82
N LEU A 111 -9.72 6.03 30.13
CA LEU A 111 -10.40 7.00 29.26
C LEU A 111 -10.87 8.26 30.01
N GLU A 112 -11.48 8.12 31.19
CA GLU A 112 -11.96 9.28 31.96
C GLU A 112 -10.80 10.22 32.32
N GLN A 113 -9.69 9.68 32.83
CA GLN A 113 -8.49 10.46 33.17
C GLN A 113 -7.86 11.10 31.92
N ALA A 114 -7.86 10.39 30.80
CA ALA A 114 -7.35 10.89 29.52
C ALA A 114 -8.20 12.06 29.00
N LEU A 115 -9.53 11.99 29.10
CA LEU A 115 -10.44 13.07 28.71
C LEU A 115 -10.28 14.30 29.62
N ASP A 116 -10.17 14.11 30.93
CA ASP A 116 -9.93 15.21 31.89
C ASP A 116 -8.63 15.97 31.59
N LYS A 117 -7.61 15.26 31.12
CA LYS A 117 -6.29 15.80 30.79
C LYS A 117 -6.12 16.12 29.31
N LEU A 118 -7.16 16.00 28.48
CA LEU A 118 -7.04 16.11 27.03
C LEU A 118 -6.39 17.42 26.58
N SER A 119 -6.69 18.53 27.27
CA SER A 119 -6.07 19.84 26.99
C SER A 119 -4.54 19.88 27.13
N ALA A 120 -3.95 18.93 27.85
CA ALA A 120 -2.51 18.77 28.05
C ALA A 120 -1.89 17.71 27.12
N PHE A 121 -2.64 17.16 26.16
CA PHE A 121 -2.11 16.18 25.20
C PHE A 121 -0.91 16.77 24.43
N PRO A 122 0.22 16.06 24.32
CA PRO A 122 1.40 16.58 23.63
C PRO A 122 1.10 16.96 22.17
N CYS A 123 1.29 18.24 21.84
CA CYS A 123 1.12 18.79 20.50
C CYS A 123 2.44 19.34 19.98
N PRO A 124 3.40 18.47 19.61
CA PRO A 124 4.67 18.93 19.07
C PRO A 124 4.44 19.79 17.81
N SER A 125 5.18 20.88 17.69
CA SER A 125 5.20 21.77 16.52
C SER A 125 5.97 21.08 15.37
N GLN A 126 5.37 20.03 14.79
CA GLN A 126 6.09 19.07 13.95
C GLN A 126 6.50 19.61 12.58
N LEU A 127 5.96 20.76 12.12
CA LEU A 127 6.11 21.23 10.73
C LEU A 127 6.39 22.74 10.57
N GLU A 128 6.72 23.44 11.65
CA GLU A 128 7.06 24.86 11.60
C GLU A 128 8.58 25.08 11.60
N GLY A 129 9.08 25.98 10.74
CA GLY A 129 10.47 26.46 10.77
C GLY A 129 11.55 25.55 10.18
N GLY A 130 11.21 24.34 9.73
CA GLY A 130 12.14 23.46 9.03
C GLY A 130 12.57 24.02 7.67
N ASN A 131 13.85 23.88 7.33
CA ASN A 131 14.39 24.22 6.01
C ASN A 131 15.58 23.30 5.65
N MET A 132 15.96 23.30 4.37
CA MET A 132 17.05 22.45 3.87
C MET A 132 18.39 22.67 4.58
N ALA A 133 18.70 23.89 5.04
CA ALA A 133 19.96 24.15 5.74
C ALA A 133 19.96 23.50 7.13
N ALA A 134 18.84 23.59 7.86
CA ALA A 134 18.66 22.91 9.14
C ALA A 134 18.74 21.38 8.98
N PHE A 135 18.10 20.83 7.93
CA PHE A 135 18.13 19.40 7.64
C PHE A 135 19.55 18.90 7.35
N ASN A 136 20.29 19.61 6.50
CA ASN A 136 21.68 19.28 6.19
C ASN A 136 22.57 19.38 7.42
N THR A 137 22.32 20.38 8.29
CA THR A 137 23.05 20.53 9.56
C THR A 137 22.80 19.34 10.46
N LEU A 138 21.53 18.98 10.70
CA LEU A 138 21.15 17.83 11.52
C LEU A 138 21.84 16.54 11.05
N LEU A 139 21.80 16.27 9.74
CA LEU A 139 22.46 15.08 9.21
C LEU A 139 23.98 15.16 9.36
N SER A 140 24.60 16.31 9.06
CA SER A 140 26.06 16.45 9.07
C SER A 140 26.71 16.33 10.46
N VAL A 141 26.04 16.82 11.50
CA VAL A 141 26.60 16.89 12.86
C VAL A 141 26.37 15.59 13.62
N THR A 142 25.35 14.81 13.24
CA THR A 142 25.06 13.52 13.87
C THR A 142 25.96 12.42 13.31
N ASP A 143 26.83 11.89 14.16
CA ASP A 143 27.48 10.60 13.93
C ASP A 143 26.52 9.48 14.34
N ILE A 144 25.74 8.99 13.37
CA ILE A 144 24.72 7.96 13.58
C ILE A 144 25.33 6.68 14.16
N SER A 145 26.58 6.35 13.81
CA SER A 145 27.28 5.16 14.31
C SER A 145 27.55 5.19 15.82
N ARG A 146 27.51 6.38 16.43
CA ARG A 146 27.73 6.61 17.86
C ARG A 146 26.48 7.09 18.59
N HIS A 147 25.34 7.18 17.90
CA HIS A 147 24.12 7.66 18.49
C HIS A 147 23.52 6.62 19.44
N ALA A 148 23.23 6.99 20.68
CA ALA A 148 22.79 6.04 21.71
C ALA A 148 21.39 5.43 21.45
N ALA A 149 20.52 6.18 20.75
CA ALA A 149 19.15 5.77 20.42
C ALA A 149 18.81 6.15 18.96
N PRO A 150 19.39 5.45 17.96
CA PRO A 150 19.33 5.89 16.57
C PRO A 150 17.94 5.77 15.94
N GLU A 151 17.11 4.80 16.36
CA GLU A 151 15.70 4.70 15.95
C GLU A 151 14.86 5.87 16.46
N GLN A 152 15.03 6.21 17.74
CA GLN A 152 14.33 7.34 18.34
C GLN A 152 14.73 8.66 17.68
N TRP A 153 16.03 8.86 17.41
CA TRP A 153 16.52 10.04 16.69
C TRP A 153 15.93 10.17 15.30
N LEU A 154 15.93 9.08 14.51
CA LEU A 154 15.33 9.09 13.18
C LEU A 154 13.88 9.57 13.28
N VAL A 155 13.09 8.96 14.17
CA VAL A 155 11.66 9.20 14.24
C VAL A 155 11.33 10.57 14.84
N GLN A 156 12.01 11.00 15.89
CA GLN A 156 11.66 12.23 16.61
C GLN A 156 12.34 13.49 16.04
N ASP A 157 13.52 13.36 15.46
CA ASP A 157 14.32 14.52 15.02
C ASP A 157 14.36 14.63 13.49
N VAL A 158 14.42 13.52 12.76
CA VAL A 158 14.63 13.54 11.30
C VAL A 158 13.33 13.46 10.51
N LEU A 159 12.46 12.49 10.80
CA LEU A 159 11.20 12.28 10.06
C LEU A 159 10.23 13.48 10.08
N PRO A 160 10.10 14.27 11.17
CA PRO A 160 9.31 15.50 11.13
C PRO A 160 9.89 16.54 10.18
N MET A 161 11.23 16.62 10.09
CA MET A 161 11.88 17.52 9.13
C MET A 161 11.64 17.07 7.70
N VAL A 162 11.69 15.76 7.42
CA VAL A 162 11.36 15.21 6.09
C VAL A 162 9.94 15.61 5.69
N ALA A 163 8.97 15.44 6.60
CA ALA A 163 7.59 15.85 6.36
C ALA A 163 7.44 17.36 6.17
N CYS A 164 8.16 18.16 6.96
CA CYS A 164 8.13 19.62 6.85
C CYS A 164 8.61 20.09 5.47
N LEU A 165 9.74 19.54 5.00
CA LEU A 165 10.32 19.86 3.70
C LEU A 165 9.41 19.42 2.55
N GLY A 166 8.82 18.22 2.65
CA GLY A 166 7.88 17.70 1.67
C GLY A 166 6.60 18.53 1.59
N TYR A 167 5.99 18.83 2.75
CA TYR A 167 4.79 19.66 2.85
C TYR A 167 5.00 21.07 2.30
N GLN A 168 6.16 21.68 2.55
CA GLN A 168 6.53 22.98 2.01
C GLN A 168 7.04 22.93 0.56
N GLN A 169 7.03 21.77 -0.09
CA GLN A 169 7.52 21.53 -1.45
C GLN A 169 8.98 21.97 -1.66
N GLN A 170 9.80 21.91 -0.61
CA GLN A 170 11.23 22.20 -0.69
C GLN A 170 12.04 21.01 -1.22
N ALA A 171 11.55 19.79 -1.00
CA ALA A 171 12.17 18.55 -1.47
C ALA A 171 11.14 17.41 -1.55
N ASP A 172 11.46 16.37 -2.32
CA ASP A 172 10.69 15.13 -2.38
C ASP A 172 11.04 14.21 -1.20
N GLU A 173 10.04 13.76 -0.42
CA GLU A 173 10.28 12.93 0.76
C GLU A 173 10.96 11.60 0.43
N THR A 174 10.57 10.94 -0.67
CA THR A 174 11.16 9.65 -1.05
C THR A 174 12.65 9.82 -1.35
N LYS A 175 13.05 10.90 -2.02
CA LYS A 175 14.45 11.24 -2.24
C LYS A 175 15.19 11.57 -0.93
N LEU A 176 14.57 12.29 -0.01
CA LEU A 176 15.16 12.57 1.31
C LEU A 176 15.38 11.28 2.11
N LEU A 177 14.37 10.41 2.18
CA LEU A 177 14.45 9.12 2.87
C LEU A 177 15.53 8.22 2.25
N SER A 178 15.64 8.21 0.91
CA SER A 178 16.69 7.47 0.20
C SER A 178 18.08 8.00 0.54
N ALA A 179 18.27 9.32 0.56
CA ALA A 179 19.54 9.93 0.94
C ALA A 179 19.91 9.66 2.41
N ILE A 180 18.93 9.60 3.31
CA ILE A 180 19.16 9.20 4.70
C ILE A 180 19.56 7.73 4.77
N TYR A 181 18.89 6.83 4.03
CA TYR A 181 19.26 5.41 3.95
C TYR A 181 20.71 5.23 3.48
N GLU A 182 21.10 5.84 2.36
CA GLU A 182 22.46 5.77 1.81
C GLU A 182 23.52 6.24 2.82
N ARG A 183 23.24 7.34 3.55
CA ARG A 183 24.12 7.83 4.61
C ARG A 183 24.23 6.84 5.76
N CYS A 184 23.11 6.26 6.21
CA CYS A 184 23.10 5.25 7.24
C CYS A 184 23.89 4.01 6.79
N GLU A 185 23.72 3.55 5.56
CA GLU A 185 24.43 2.39 4.98
C GLU A 185 25.96 2.59 4.94
N GLN A 186 26.42 3.81 4.66
CA GLN A 186 27.86 4.13 4.67
C GLN A 186 28.49 4.09 6.07
N SER A 187 27.69 4.36 7.11
CA SER A 187 28.19 4.53 8.48
C SER A 187 27.84 3.36 9.41
N LEU A 188 26.85 2.56 9.07
CA LEU A 188 26.32 1.47 9.88
C LEU A 188 26.52 0.14 9.17
N VAL A 189 27.01 -0.85 9.90
CA VAL A 189 27.16 -2.23 9.40
C VAL A 189 26.21 -3.12 10.19
N ASP A 190 25.37 -3.86 9.48
CA ASP A 190 24.41 -4.81 10.07
C ASP A 190 23.57 -4.21 11.22
N HIS A 191 22.91 -3.10 10.94
CA HIS A 191 22.23 -2.31 11.95
C HIS A 191 20.69 -2.38 11.80
N PRO A 192 19.91 -2.47 12.89
CA PRO A 192 18.44 -2.54 12.85
C PRO A 192 17.75 -1.44 12.03
N LEU A 193 18.30 -0.21 12.04
CA LEU A 193 17.81 0.88 11.18
C LEU A 193 17.75 0.55 9.68
N LEU A 194 18.65 -0.31 9.20
CA LEU A 194 18.71 -0.72 7.79
C LEU A 194 17.95 -2.02 7.56
N ASN A 195 18.09 -2.96 8.49
CA ASN A 195 17.69 -4.36 8.29
C ASN A 195 16.29 -4.69 8.84
N SER A 196 15.75 -3.87 9.75
CA SER A 196 14.42 -4.11 10.33
C SER A 196 13.30 -3.51 9.47
N ASN A 197 12.27 -4.30 9.21
CA ASN A 197 11.04 -3.85 8.55
C ASN A 197 10.22 -2.91 9.43
N LYS A 198 10.38 -3.00 10.75
CA LYS A 198 9.64 -2.19 11.73
C LYS A 198 10.60 -1.57 12.74
N LEU A 199 10.45 -0.28 12.98
CA LEU A 199 11.15 0.46 14.02
C LEU A 199 10.33 0.46 15.31
N SER A 200 10.99 0.50 16.47
CA SER A 200 10.29 0.65 17.75
C SER A 200 10.14 2.12 18.08
N VAL A 201 8.92 2.65 17.98
CA VAL A 201 8.66 4.09 18.14
C VAL A 201 7.83 4.39 19.39
N PRO A 202 8.14 5.45 20.16
CA PRO A 202 7.23 5.95 21.18
C PRO A 202 5.86 6.27 20.59
N ASN A 203 4.79 5.95 21.33
CA ASN A 203 3.42 6.23 20.94
C ASN A 203 2.74 7.09 22.00
N GLU A 204 2.66 8.39 21.75
CA GLU A 204 2.14 9.36 22.72
C GLU A 204 0.68 9.12 23.06
N LEU A 205 -0.14 8.72 22.08
CA LEU A 205 -1.55 8.41 22.26
C LEU A 205 -1.78 7.23 23.20
N LEU A 206 -1.09 6.11 22.97
CA LEU A 206 -1.26 4.93 23.81
C LEU A 206 -0.69 5.16 25.22
N SER A 207 0.47 5.83 25.33
CA SER A 207 1.00 6.30 26.61
C SER A 207 0.00 7.15 27.38
N PHE A 208 -0.63 8.11 26.70
CA PHE A 208 -1.62 9.02 27.27
C PHE A 208 -2.88 8.29 27.73
N LEU A 209 -3.38 7.33 26.94
CA LEU A 209 -4.55 6.50 27.27
C LEU A 209 -4.29 5.53 28.43
N LEU A 210 -3.07 5.02 28.58
CA LEU A 210 -2.70 4.10 29.66
C LEU A 210 -2.24 4.82 30.93
N GLY A 211 -1.89 6.10 30.85
CA GLY A 211 -1.25 6.83 31.95
C GLY A 211 0.17 6.32 32.23
N GLU A 212 0.83 5.77 31.21
CA GLU A 212 2.16 5.16 31.30
C GLU A 212 3.18 5.97 30.51
N ASP A 213 4.39 6.09 31.06
CA ASP A 213 5.49 6.74 30.37
C ASP A 213 6.11 5.79 29.32
N LYS A 214 6.24 6.28 28.08
CA LYS A 214 7.07 5.67 27.01
C LYS A 214 6.58 4.30 26.51
N VAL A 215 5.28 4.15 26.27
CA VAL A 215 4.77 2.99 25.54
C VAL A 215 5.26 3.08 24.09
N THR A 216 5.84 1.99 23.59
CA THR A 216 6.31 1.90 22.20
C THR A 216 5.40 1.01 21.36
N ARG A 217 5.37 1.28 20.05
CA ARG A 217 4.68 0.48 19.04
C ARG A 217 5.60 0.24 17.85
N PRO A 218 5.44 -0.89 17.14
CA PRO A 218 6.17 -1.10 15.90
C PRO A 218 5.62 -0.20 14.79
N TYR A 219 6.51 0.43 14.02
CA TYR A 219 6.18 1.32 12.91
C TYR A 219 6.95 0.93 11.65
N PRO A 220 6.33 0.81 10.46
CA PRO A 220 7.03 0.44 9.23
C PRO A 220 8.23 1.36 8.97
N ASN A 221 9.39 0.78 8.65
CA ASN A 221 10.63 1.54 8.49
C ASN A 221 10.57 2.46 7.25
N PRO A 222 10.53 3.80 7.41
CA PRO A 222 10.42 4.70 6.26
C PRO A 222 11.66 4.72 5.37
N LEU A 223 12.84 4.35 5.89
CA LEU A 223 14.07 4.32 5.11
C LEU A 223 14.03 3.28 3.99
N HIS A 224 13.18 2.27 4.11
CA HIS A 224 12.97 1.28 3.05
C HIS A 224 12.41 1.88 1.77
N LYS A 225 11.92 3.13 1.78
CA LYS A 225 11.55 3.86 0.55
C LYS A 225 12.69 4.00 -0.46
N ALA A 226 13.95 3.79 -0.05
CA ALA A 226 15.08 3.63 -0.98
C ALA A 226 14.89 2.49 -2.01
N PHE A 227 14.02 1.52 -1.73
CA PHE A 227 13.74 0.35 -2.59
C PHE A 227 12.31 0.36 -3.14
N PHE A 228 11.61 1.50 -3.05
CA PHE A 228 10.24 1.63 -3.50
C PHE A 228 10.18 1.93 -5.00
N SER A 229 9.46 1.09 -5.75
CA SER A 229 9.24 1.27 -7.18
C SER A 229 7.93 2.03 -7.41
N ALA A 230 8.03 3.34 -7.60
CA ALA A 230 6.88 4.18 -7.91
C ALA A 230 6.18 3.74 -9.21
N ALA A 231 6.92 3.24 -10.19
CA ALA A 231 6.33 2.74 -11.44
C ALA A 231 5.40 1.52 -11.24
N LEU A 232 5.65 0.70 -10.21
CA LEU A 232 4.84 -0.48 -9.90
C LEU A 232 3.69 -0.19 -8.94
N ILE A 233 3.84 0.77 -8.02
CA ILE A 233 2.86 1.02 -6.97
C ILE A 233 2.04 2.30 -7.21
N GLN A 234 2.62 3.28 -7.91
CA GLN A 234 2.01 4.56 -8.27
C GLN A 234 2.23 4.87 -9.77
N PRO A 235 1.76 3.99 -10.68
CA PRO A 235 1.95 4.20 -12.11
C PRO A 235 1.30 5.52 -12.56
N VAL A 236 1.96 6.20 -13.49
CA VAL A 236 1.46 7.46 -14.05
C VAL A 236 0.50 7.16 -15.21
N GLY A 237 -0.74 7.64 -15.08
CA GLY A 237 -1.76 7.49 -16.12
C GLY A 237 -2.49 6.14 -16.08
N LYS A 238 -3.27 5.87 -17.14
CA LYS A 238 -4.19 4.72 -17.21
C LYS A 238 -3.98 3.87 -18.48
N GLU A 239 -2.92 4.19 -19.23
CA GLU A 239 -2.55 3.57 -20.50
C GLU A 239 -1.68 2.33 -20.27
N SER A 240 -1.43 1.57 -21.34
CA SER A 240 -0.57 0.38 -21.24
C SER A 240 0.85 0.74 -20.83
N VAL A 241 1.34 0.06 -19.80
CA VAL A 241 2.70 0.19 -19.24
C VAL A 241 3.65 -0.90 -19.73
N TYR A 242 3.13 -1.95 -20.36
CA TYR A 242 3.94 -3.02 -20.93
C TYR A 242 3.13 -3.86 -21.92
N SER A 243 3.77 -4.36 -22.97
CA SER A 243 3.16 -5.30 -23.91
C SER A 243 4.17 -6.28 -24.50
N ARG A 244 3.76 -7.53 -24.68
CA ARG A 244 4.57 -8.59 -25.30
C ARG A 244 3.74 -9.46 -26.21
N TYR A 245 4.30 -9.78 -27.38
CA TYR A 245 3.75 -10.81 -28.26
C TYR A 245 4.31 -12.19 -27.89
N PHE A 246 3.44 -13.19 -27.84
CA PHE A 246 3.73 -14.59 -27.54
C PHE A 246 3.52 -15.44 -28.81
N PRO A 247 4.59 -15.75 -29.57
CA PRO A 247 4.46 -16.39 -30.88
C PRO A 247 3.84 -17.79 -30.86
N LYS A 248 4.00 -18.53 -29.75
CA LYS A 248 3.50 -19.89 -29.63
C LYS A 248 1.98 -19.94 -29.51
N GLU A 249 1.40 -18.98 -28.81
CA GLU A 249 -0.04 -18.83 -28.63
C GLU A 249 -0.66 -17.88 -29.67
N ASP A 250 0.16 -17.16 -30.43
CA ASP A 250 -0.24 -16.10 -31.38
C ASP A 250 -1.12 -15.03 -30.74
N ILE A 251 -0.69 -14.54 -29.57
CA ILE A 251 -1.40 -13.50 -28.82
C ILE A 251 -0.46 -12.36 -28.43
N THR A 252 -1.02 -11.18 -28.30
CA THR A 252 -0.37 -10.04 -27.63
C THR A 252 -0.97 -9.88 -26.25
N VAL A 253 -0.13 -9.89 -25.23
CA VAL A 253 -0.53 -9.58 -23.85
C VAL A 253 -0.07 -8.17 -23.53
N SER A 254 -0.95 -7.35 -22.96
CA SER A 254 -0.63 -6.00 -22.48
C SER A 254 -1.08 -5.81 -21.05
N ILE A 255 -0.38 -4.93 -20.34
CA ILE A 255 -0.65 -4.57 -18.95
C ILE A 255 -0.97 -3.09 -18.93
N ARG A 256 -2.01 -2.70 -18.19
CA ARG A 256 -2.33 -1.31 -17.88
C ARG A 256 -2.75 -1.17 -16.41
N PRO A 257 -2.52 0.00 -15.78
CA PRO A 257 -3.05 0.30 -14.46
C PRO A 257 -4.57 0.10 -14.43
N PHE A 258 -5.08 -0.34 -13.28
CA PHE A 258 -6.50 -0.42 -13.02
C PHE A 258 -7.10 0.99 -12.97
N ASP A 259 -8.20 1.19 -13.70
CA ASP A 259 -8.97 2.42 -13.65
C ASP A 259 -10.31 2.14 -12.97
N ILE A 260 -10.49 2.66 -11.76
CA ILE A 260 -11.70 2.42 -10.96
C ILE A 260 -12.99 2.83 -11.69
N ASP A 261 -12.96 3.87 -12.51
CA ASP A 261 -14.15 4.35 -13.23
C ASP A 261 -14.53 3.42 -14.40
N ARG A 262 -13.52 2.74 -14.98
CA ARG A 262 -13.68 1.85 -16.15
C ARG A 262 -13.85 0.39 -15.76
N ASP A 263 -13.12 -0.07 -14.76
CA ASP A 263 -12.82 -1.49 -14.55
C ASP A 263 -13.54 -2.09 -13.33
N LEU A 264 -14.03 -1.27 -12.40
CA LEU A 264 -14.60 -1.75 -11.12
C LEU A 264 -15.77 -2.72 -11.31
N GLU A 265 -16.75 -2.39 -12.16
CA GLU A 265 -17.91 -3.27 -12.41
C GLU A 265 -17.49 -4.59 -13.10
N MET A 266 -16.49 -4.53 -13.98
CA MET A 266 -15.95 -5.71 -14.66
C MET A 266 -15.24 -6.64 -13.68
N VAL A 267 -14.38 -6.08 -12.81
CA VAL A 267 -13.67 -6.86 -11.80
C VAL A 267 -14.63 -7.38 -10.72
N HIS A 268 -15.67 -6.62 -10.39
CA HIS A 268 -16.76 -7.11 -9.55
C HIS A 268 -17.45 -8.34 -10.14
N ASP A 269 -17.82 -8.32 -11.43
CA ASP A 269 -18.37 -9.51 -12.11
C ASP A 269 -17.40 -10.70 -11.98
N TRP A 270 -16.11 -10.47 -12.23
CA TRP A 270 -15.08 -11.49 -12.17
C TRP A 270 -14.99 -12.16 -10.80
N PHE A 271 -14.93 -11.40 -9.71
CA PHE A 271 -14.88 -11.93 -8.35
C PHE A 271 -16.17 -12.65 -7.94
N ASN A 272 -17.30 -12.32 -8.57
CA ASN A 272 -18.59 -12.97 -8.35
C ASN A 272 -18.80 -14.26 -9.17
N ARG A 273 -17.83 -14.67 -10.01
CA ARG A 273 -17.90 -15.96 -10.74
C ARG A 273 -17.65 -17.14 -9.79
N GLU A 274 -18.32 -18.27 -10.06
CA GLU A 274 -18.26 -19.46 -9.20
C GLU A 274 -16.85 -20.00 -8.92
N HIS A 275 -15.93 -19.90 -9.89
CA HIS A 275 -14.54 -20.32 -9.71
C HIS A 275 -13.72 -19.33 -8.86
N ALA A 276 -14.13 -18.05 -8.83
CA ALA A 276 -13.45 -16.98 -8.11
C ALA A 276 -13.78 -17.02 -6.62
N LYS A 277 -15.07 -17.15 -6.28
CA LYS A 277 -15.60 -17.15 -4.89
C LYS A 277 -14.80 -18.03 -3.93
N LYS A 278 -14.49 -19.26 -4.36
CA LYS A 278 -13.77 -20.25 -3.53
C LYS A 278 -12.35 -19.83 -3.16
N ILE A 279 -11.69 -19.07 -4.04
CA ILE A 279 -10.26 -18.75 -3.92
C ILE A 279 -10.04 -17.32 -3.41
N TRP A 280 -10.82 -16.37 -3.92
CA TRP A 280 -10.64 -14.94 -3.68
C TRP A 280 -11.43 -14.42 -2.49
N LYS A 281 -12.66 -14.94 -2.27
CA LYS A 281 -13.57 -14.46 -1.21
C LYS A 281 -13.78 -12.94 -1.25
N MET A 282 -13.78 -12.38 -2.46
CA MET A 282 -14.03 -10.96 -2.76
C MET A 282 -15.34 -10.76 -3.54
N ASP A 283 -16.28 -11.71 -3.42
CA ASP A 283 -17.65 -11.60 -3.93
C ASP A 283 -18.51 -10.66 -3.07
N TRP A 284 -17.93 -9.52 -2.72
CA TRP A 284 -18.54 -8.46 -1.94
C TRP A 284 -19.47 -7.60 -2.79
N PRO A 285 -20.42 -6.88 -2.18
CA PRO A 285 -21.17 -5.81 -2.86
C PRO A 285 -20.23 -4.78 -3.49
N LEU A 286 -20.67 -4.16 -4.60
CA LEU A 286 -19.94 -3.09 -5.30
C LEU A 286 -19.45 -1.97 -4.37
N ARG A 287 -20.24 -1.61 -3.36
CA ARG A 287 -19.88 -0.60 -2.35
C ARG A 287 -18.61 -0.96 -1.57
N GLU A 288 -18.48 -2.22 -1.17
CA GLU A 288 -17.32 -2.72 -0.43
C GLU A 288 -16.10 -2.87 -1.35
N LEU A 289 -16.29 -3.36 -2.58
CA LEU A 289 -15.20 -3.45 -3.56
C LEU A 289 -14.69 -2.06 -3.97
N GLU A 290 -15.59 -1.09 -4.11
CA GLU A 290 -15.22 0.30 -4.35
C GLU A 290 -14.39 0.87 -3.19
N LEU A 291 -14.82 0.66 -1.95
CA LEU A 291 -14.07 1.08 -0.76
C LEU A 291 -12.67 0.46 -0.75
N TYR A 292 -12.54 -0.81 -1.10
CA TYR A 292 -11.26 -1.49 -1.19
C TYR A 292 -10.31 -0.80 -2.19
N TYR A 293 -10.76 -0.56 -3.43
CA TYR A 293 -9.90 0.10 -4.42
C TYR A 293 -9.64 1.58 -4.12
N ARG A 294 -10.62 2.30 -3.58
CA ARG A 294 -10.44 3.70 -3.14
C ARG A 294 -9.47 3.86 -1.98
N THR A 295 -9.19 2.78 -1.25
CA THR A 295 -8.20 2.77 -0.18
C THR A 295 -6.84 2.21 -0.59
N MET A 296 -6.81 1.17 -1.42
CA MET A 296 -5.59 0.58 -1.94
C MET A 296 -4.81 1.54 -2.84
N LEU A 297 -5.46 2.08 -3.88
CA LEU A 297 -4.80 2.85 -4.93
C LEU A 297 -4.03 4.09 -4.41
N PRO A 298 -4.54 4.86 -3.42
CA PRO A 298 -3.77 5.97 -2.84
C PRO A 298 -2.85 5.56 -1.67
N GLY A 299 -2.79 4.29 -1.29
CA GLY A 299 -2.15 3.84 -0.03
C GLY A 299 -0.63 3.66 -0.09
N ASN A 300 -0.01 3.68 -1.27
CA ASN A 300 1.44 3.52 -1.48
C ASN A 300 2.01 2.18 -0.99
N TRP A 301 1.19 1.13 -0.98
CA TRP A 301 1.59 -0.23 -0.59
C TRP A 301 1.24 -1.30 -1.63
N SER A 302 0.25 -1.05 -2.49
CA SER A 302 -0.15 -1.95 -3.58
C SER A 302 -0.77 -1.19 -4.73
N HIS A 303 -0.75 -1.80 -5.92
CA HIS A 303 -1.50 -1.34 -7.06
C HIS A 303 -2.12 -2.52 -7.82
N SER A 304 -3.29 -2.28 -8.39
CA SER A 304 -4.01 -3.26 -9.20
C SER A 304 -3.84 -2.96 -10.69
N TYR A 305 -3.77 -4.00 -11.49
CA TYR A 305 -3.53 -3.93 -12.93
C TYR A 305 -4.54 -4.78 -13.68
N ILE A 306 -4.88 -4.33 -14.90
CA ILE A 306 -5.63 -5.12 -15.86
C ILE A 306 -4.68 -5.62 -16.93
N GLY A 307 -4.76 -6.92 -17.13
CA GLY A 307 -4.12 -7.63 -18.21
C GLY A 307 -5.08 -7.85 -19.38
N GLU A 308 -4.67 -7.43 -20.56
CA GLU A 308 -5.43 -7.58 -21.79
C GLU A 308 -4.75 -8.58 -22.72
N ILE A 309 -5.54 -9.40 -23.39
CA ILE A 309 -5.08 -10.35 -24.39
C ILE A 309 -5.74 -9.99 -25.71
N ASN A 310 -4.94 -9.66 -26.71
CA ASN A 310 -5.38 -9.10 -27.98
C ASN A 310 -6.34 -7.91 -27.80
N GLY A 311 -6.04 -7.03 -26.83
CA GLY A 311 -6.85 -5.86 -26.48
C GLY A 311 -8.12 -6.15 -25.67
N THR A 312 -8.36 -7.39 -25.25
CA THR A 312 -9.52 -7.76 -24.41
C THR A 312 -9.09 -7.98 -22.96
N PRO A 313 -9.62 -7.22 -21.97
CA PRO A 313 -9.41 -7.48 -20.55
C PRO A 313 -9.71 -8.93 -20.19
N SER A 314 -8.70 -9.64 -19.70
CA SER A 314 -8.75 -11.10 -19.49
C SER A 314 -8.21 -11.52 -18.13
N TYR A 315 -7.45 -10.68 -17.45
CA TYR A 315 -6.98 -10.96 -16.11
C TYR A 315 -6.81 -9.68 -15.29
N ASN A 316 -6.86 -9.82 -13.97
CA ASN A 316 -6.51 -8.80 -13.00
C ASN A 316 -5.33 -9.33 -12.19
N PHE A 317 -4.41 -8.44 -11.80
CA PHE A 317 -3.38 -8.81 -10.84
C PHE A 317 -3.00 -7.61 -9.98
N GLU A 318 -2.47 -7.91 -8.81
CA GLU A 318 -1.96 -6.92 -7.88
C GLU A 318 -0.45 -7.07 -7.78
N VAL A 319 0.23 -5.94 -7.62
CA VAL A 319 1.62 -5.88 -7.20
C VAL A 319 1.64 -5.11 -5.89
N TYR A 320 2.14 -5.73 -4.83
CA TYR A 320 2.22 -5.10 -3.50
C TYR A 320 3.64 -5.14 -2.96
N TRP A 321 3.98 -4.15 -2.16
CA TRP A 321 5.29 -4.03 -1.54
C TRP A 321 5.30 -4.77 -0.20
N VAL A 322 6.04 -5.88 -0.10
CA VAL A 322 5.83 -6.87 0.96
C VAL A 322 6.09 -6.30 2.35
N VAL A 323 7.07 -5.41 2.52
CA VAL A 323 7.37 -4.77 3.82
C VAL A 323 6.25 -3.86 4.34
N ARG A 324 5.24 -3.57 3.51
CA ARG A 324 4.00 -2.86 3.90
C ARG A 324 2.78 -3.80 3.99
N ASP A 325 2.95 -5.09 3.75
CA ASP A 325 1.91 -6.10 3.84
C ASP A 325 2.07 -6.96 5.11
N VAL A 326 0.97 -7.56 5.57
CA VAL A 326 0.98 -8.50 6.71
C VAL A 326 1.88 -9.70 6.46
N LEU A 327 2.15 -10.05 5.20
CA LEU A 327 3.03 -11.15 4.81
C LEU A 327 4.46 -10.97 5.32
N ALA A 328 4.92 -9.73 5.53
CA ALA A 328 6.24 -9.47 6.11
C ALA A 328 6.42 -10.00 7.54
N ASP A 329 5.33 -10.35 8.24
CA ASP A 329 5.39 -10.96 9.57
C ASP A 329 5.57 -12.49 9.52
N TYR A 330 5.59 -13.11 8.34
CA TYR A 330 5.66 -14.57 8.16
C TYR A 330 7.02 -15.08 7.66
N TYR A 331 7.93 -14.19 7.28
CA TYR A 331 9.31 -14.49 6.90
C TYR A 331 10.17 -13.22 6.96
N ASP A 332 11.50 -13.36 6.83
CA ASP A 332 12.42 -12.21 6.80
C ASP A 332 12.31 -11.46 5.46
N ALA A 333 11.26 -10.65 5.33
CA ALA A 333 11.00 -9.86 4.13
C ALA A 333 12.07 -8.78 3.96
N LEU A 334 12.51 -8.60 2.71
CA LEU A 334 13.44 -7.54 2.32
C LEU A 334 12.66 -6.38 1.68
N PRO A 335 13.16 -5.14 1.76
CA PRO A 335 12.52 -4.00 1.11
C PRO A 335 12.53 -4.08 -0.43
N THR A 336 13.27 -5.01 -1.02
CA THR A 336 13.23 -5.32 -2.45
C THR A 336 12.18 -6.38 -2.81
N ASP A 337 11.44 -6.92 -1.85
CA ASP A 337 10.43 -7.96 -2.07
C ASP A 337 9.10 -7.33 -2.49
N TYR A 338 8.57 -7.79 -3.63
CA TYR A 338 7.24 -7.46 -4.10
C TYR A 338 6.40 -8.73 -4.18
N GLY A 339 5.12 -8.65 -3.85
CA GLY A 339 4.20 -9.77 -3.89
C GLY A 339 3.19 -9.62 -5.02
N THR A 340 2.47 -10.70 -5.32
CA THR A 340 1.41 -10.67 -6.31
C THR A 340 0.25 -11.61 -6.04
N HIS A 341 -0.95 -11.08 -6.28
CA HIS A 341 -2.18 -11.84 -6.50
C HIS A 341 -2.56 -11.76 -7.98
N GLN A 342 -3.00 -12.87 -8.59
CA GLN A 342 -3.36 -12.90 -10.01
C GLN A 342 -4.63 -13.71 -10.26
N PHE A 343 -5.63 -13.05 -10.85
CA PHE A 343 -6.92 -13.60 -11.23
C PHE A 343 -7.03 -13.70 -12.76
N ILE A 344 -7.32 -14.88 -13.30
CA ILE A 344 -7.59 -15.07 -14.74
C ILE A 344 -9.10 -15.25 -14.93
N ALA A 345 -9.73 -14.39 -15.72
CA ALA A 345 -11.20 -14.37 -15.85
C ALA A 345 -11.76 -15.49 -16.75
N PRO A 346 -11.14 -15.82 -17.91
CA PRO A 346 -11.56 -16.94 -18.73
C PRO A 346 -11.17 -18.29 -18.10
N VAL A 347 -12.11 -19.23 -18.10
CA VAL A 347 -11.93 -20.59 -17.55
C VAL A 347 -11.72 -21.66 -18.61
N ASP A 348 -11.80 -21.34 -19.91
CA ASP A 348 -11.55 -22.31 -20.97
C ASP A 348 -10.05 -22.66 -21.02
N PRO A 349 -9.65 -23.90 -20.65
CA PRO A 349 -8.25 -24.30 -20.63
C PRO A 349 -7.60 -24.29 -22.02
N LYS A 350 -8.39 -24.29 -23.11
CA LYS A 350 -7.86 -24.23 -24.49
C LYS A 350 -7.22 -22.88 -24.80
N LEU A 351 -7.62 -21.82 -24.11
CA LEU A 351 -7.07 -20.48 -24.29
C LEU A 351 -5.61 -20.39 -23.81
N LYS A 352 -5.21 -21.23 -22.85
CA LYS A 352 -3.86 -21.27 -22.27
C LYS A 352 -3.34 -19.91 -21.74
N PHE A 353 -4.24 -18.98 -21.42
CA PHE A 353 -3.90 -17.60 -21.03
C PHE A 353 -3.07 -17.50 -19.75
N SER A 354 -3.18 -18.46 -18.83
CA SER A 354 -2.50 -18.41 -17.54
C SER A 354 -0.99 -18.21 -17.67
N SER A 355 -0.32 -19.03 -18.49
CA SER A 355 1.14 -18.98 -18.63
C SER A 355 1.65 -17.69 -19.28
N PRO A 356 1.14 -17.24 -20.47
CA PRO A 356 1.53 -15.96 -21.05
C PRO A 356 1.22 -14.76 -20.14
N SER A 357 0.09 -14.79 -19.42
CA SER A 357 -0.29 -13.68 -18.53
C SER A 357 0.67 -13.55 -17.35
N THR A 358 1.01 -14.66 -16.68
CA THR A 358 1.97 -14.65 -15.57
C THR A 358 3.39 -14.31 -16.06
N GLN A 359 3.79 -14.81 -17.23
CA GLN A 359 5.10 -14.50 -17.80
C GLN A 359 5.22 -13.01 -18.16
N CYS A 360 4.19 -12.44 -18.81
CA CYS A 360 4.14 -11.01 -19.16
C CYS A 360 4.22 -10.12 -17.91
N MET A 361 3.52 -10.49 -16.83
CA MET A 361 3.62 -9.80 -15.53
C MET A 361 5.06 -9.85 -14.98
N LEU A 362 5.70 -11.02 -14.97
CA LEU A 362 7.06 -11.14 -14.44
C LEU A 362 8.10 -10.44 -15.30
N ASP A 363 7.96 -10.44 -16.63
CA ASP A 363 8.81 -9.66 -17.53
C ASP A 363 8.82 -8.19 -17.12
N TRP A 364 7.63 -7.64 -16.96
CA TRP A 364 7.45 -6.24 -16.62
C TRP A 364 7.98 -5.93 -15.23
N VAL A 365 7.57 -6.70 -14.23
CA VAL A 365 7.96 -6.44 -12.83
C VAL A 365 9.47 -6.59 -12.61
N PHE A 366 10.11 -7.59 -13.22
CA PHE A 366 11.57 -7.77 -13.10
C PHE A 366 12.40 -6.83 -13.97
N ALA A 367 11.79 -6.06 -14.88
CA ALA A 367 12.46 -4.97 -15.56
C ALA A 367 12.73 -3.77 -14.62
N HIS A 368 12.10 -3.72 -13.46
CA HIS A 368 12.31 -2.70 -12.44
C HIS A 368 13.46 -3.09 -11.50
N PRO A 369 14.53 -2.28 -11.39
CA PRO A 369 15.74 -2.63 -10.64
C PRO A 369 15.51 -2.79 -9.15
N GLU A 370 14.44 -2.22 -8.59
CA GLU A 370 14.11 -2.31 -7.16
C GLU A 370 13.62 -3.71 -6.74
N VAL A 371 13.19 -4.56 -7.68
CA VAL A 371 12.50 -5.82 -7.37
C VAL A 371 13.46 -7.01 -7.28
N GLY A 372 13.91 -7.38 -6.08
CA GLY A 372 14.81 -8.52 -5.87
C GLY A 372 14.13 -9.86 -6.12
N LYS A 373 12.90 -10.02 -5.63
CA LYS A 373 12.08 -11.22 -5.84
C LYS A 373 10.58 -10.92 -5.84
N MET A 374 9.85 -11.78 -6.53
CA MET A 374 8.40 -11.87 -6.45
C MET A 374 7.95 -12.92 -5.44
N VAL A 375 6.98 -12.56 -4.61
CA VAL A 375 6.46 -13.38 -3.51
C VAL A 375 5.02 -13.80 -3.79
N GLY A 376 4.63 -14.97 -3.31
CA GLY A 376 3.25 -15.39 -3.33
C GLY A 376 2.86 -16.37 -2.23
N GLU A 377 1.56 -16.37 -1.90
CA GLU A 377 0.97 -17.09 -0.78
C GLU A 377 -0.36 -17.76 -1.22
N GLY A 378 -0.26 -18.59 -2.27
CA GLY A 378 -1.39 -19.37 -2.78
C GLY A 378 -1.86 -20.40 -1.75
N SER A 379 -3.19 -20.63 -1.67
CA SER A 379 -3.75 -21.70 -0.83
C SER A 379 -3.08 -23.04 -1.15
N VAL A 380 -2.80 -23.84 -0.12
CA VAL A 380 -2.27 -25.20 -0.28
C VAL A 380 -3.17 -26.12 -1.12
N GLU A 381 -4.45 -25.76 -1.23
CA GLU A 381 -5.46 -26.50 -1.99
C GLU A 381 -5.42 -26.18 -3.50
N SER A 382 -4.73 -25.10 -3.90
CA SER A 382 -4.70 -24.63 -5.30
C SER A 382 -3.49 -25.17 -6.07
N LEU A 383 -3.51 -26.48 -6.37
CA LEU A 383 -2.43 -27.13 -7.12
C LEU A 383 -2.21 -26.50 -8.50
N ALA A 384 -3.29 -26.11 -9.19
CA ALA A 384 -3.21 -25.49 -10.51
C ALA A 384 -2.46 -24.14 -10.47
N ALA A 385 -2.75 -23.29 -9.48
CA ALA A 385 -2.03 -22.03 -9.30
C ALA A 385 -0.55 -22.26 -8.99
N LEU A 386 -0.25 -23.26 -8.15
CA LEU A 386 1.12 -23.63 -7.82
C LEU A 386 1.89 -24.12 -9.06
N MET A 387 1.28 -24.97 -9.89
CA MET A 387 1.89 -25.46 -11.12
C MET A 387 2.19 -24.34 -12.12
N ASN A 388 1.26 -23.37 -12.26
CA ASN A 388 1.48 -22.20 -13.12
C ASN A 388 2.65 -21.34 -12.61
N LYS A 389 2.72 -21.07 -11.30
CA LYS A 389 3.83 -20.33 -10.68
C LYS A 389 5.17 -21.06 -10.86
N ALA A 390 5.20 -22.38 -10.67
CA ALA A 390 6.40 -23.18 -10.90
C ALA A 390 6.86 -23.15 -12.37
N HIS A 391 5.91 -23.06 -13.32
CA HIS A 391 6.23 -22.91 -14.74
C HIS A 391 7.03 -21.64 -15.04
N VAL A 392 6.81 -20.56 -14.29
CA VAL A 392 7.55 -19.31 -14.48
C VAL A 392 8.69 -19.10 -13.48
N GLY A 393 9.06 -20.12 -12.70
CA GLY A 393 10.27 -20.08 -11.87
C GLY A 393 10.05 -19.83 -10.38
N PHE A 394 8.80 -19.76 -9.90
CA PHE A 394 8.54 -19.78 -8.46
C PHE A 394 8.91 -21.14 -7.85
N ARG A 395 9.39 -21.11 -6.61
CA ARG A 395 9.65 -22.29 -5.78
C ARG A 395 8.98 -22.12 -4.44
N VAL A 396 8.41 -23.20 -3.90
CA VAL A 396 7.85 -23.21 -2.54
C VAL A 396 8.99 -23.12 -1.54
N GLU A 397 8.89 -22.17 -0.63
CA GLU A 397 9.81 -22.00 0.49
C GLU A 397 9.33 -22.82 1.69
N LYS A 398 8.12 -22.52 2.16
CA LYS A 398 7.49 -23.18 3.31
C LYS A 398 5.98 -23.01 3.28
N VAL A 399 5.29 -23.77 4.12
CA VAL A 399 3.86 -23.56 4.39
C VAL A 399 3.70 -22.61 5.57
N ILE A 400 2.88 -21.59 5.41
CA ILE A 400 2.54 -20.61 6.45
C ILE A 400 1.06 -20.68 6.83
N GLN A 401 0.75 -20.30 8.06
CA GLN A 401 -0.62 -20.22 8.57
C GLN A 401 -1.04 -18.76 8.68
N LEU A 402 -1.81 -18.28 7.70
CA LEU A 402 -2.43 -16.96 7.73
C LEU A 402 -3.77 -17.05 8.52
N PRO A 403 -4.33 -15.92 9.01
CA PRO A 403 -5.56 -15.95 9.80
C PRO A 403 -6.74 -16.61 9.07
N HIS A 404 -6.77 -16.51 7.74
CA HIS A 404 -7.89 -16.93 6.90
C HIS A 404 -7.58 -18.14 5.98
N LYS A 405 -6.31 -18.61 5.91
CA LYS A 405 -5.91 -19.75 5.07
C LYS A 405 -4.56 -20.35 5.46
N LYS A 406 -4.35 -21.63 5.11
CA LYS A 406 -3.03 -22.26 5.05
C LYS A 406 -2.46 -22.07 3.64
N ALA A 407 -1.27 -21.47 3.53
CA ALA A 407 -0.73 -21.04 2.24
C ALA A 407 0.68 -21.58 1.98
N ASN A 408 0.98 -21.89 0.71
CA ASN A 408 2.34 -22.14 0.24
C ASN A 408 3.03 -20.80 0.00
N LEU A 409 3.93 -20.39 0.90
CA LEU A 409 4.83 -19.28 0.65
C LEU A 409 5.80 -19.71 -0.45
N ASN A 410 5.86 -18.94 -1.53
CA ASN A 410 6.70 -19.23 -2.68
C ASN A 410 7.40 -17.95 -3.16
N PHE A 411 8.62 -18.14 -3.65
CA PHE A 411 9.48 -17.06 -4.15
C PHE A 411 9.86 -17.31 -5.59
N CYS A 412 9.94 -16.25 -6.37
CA CYS A 412 10.63 -16.22 -7.65
C CYS A 412 11.68 -15.12 -7.57
N TYR A 413 12.95 -15.49 -7.44
CA TYR A 413 14.04 -14.54 -7.56
C TYR A 413 14.19 -14.12 -9.02
N ARG A 414 14.60 -12.87 -9.23
CA ARG A 414 14.81 -12.33 -10.57
C ARG A 414 15.76 -13.20 -11.40
N GLU A 415 16.83 -13.69 -10.78
CA GLU A 415 17.83 -14.55 -11.40
C GLU A 415 17.26 -15.93 -11.75
N TRP A 416 16.29 -16.45 -10.98
CA TRP A 416 15.63 -17.71 -11.30
C TRP A 416 14.72 -17.57 -12.52
N TYR A 417 14.03 -16.43 -12.61
CA TYR A 417 13.22 -16.10 -13.78
C TYR A 417 14.08 -16.00 -15.04
N TRP A 418 15.18 -15.24 -14.98
CA TRP A 418 16.09 -15.08 -16.12
C TRP A 418 16.86 -16.34 -16.47
N ALA A 419 17.23 -17.19 -15.51
CA ALA A 419 17.83 -18.48 -15.82
C ALA A 419 16.86 -19.38 -16.63
N LYS A 420 15.55 -19.22 -16.41
CA LYS A 420 14.50 -19.96 -17.13
C LYS A 420 14.13 -19.33 -18.47
N PHE A 421 14.19 -18.02 -18.57
CA PHE A 421 13.92 -17.24 -19.77
C PHE A 421 15.04 -16.20 -20.01
N PRO A 422 16.23 -16.63 -20.48
CA PRO A 422 17.41 -15.76 -20.59
C PRO A 422 17.20 -14.56 -21.51
N GLU A 423 16.36 -14.71 -22.53
CA GLU A 423 16.01 -13.64 -23.46
C GLU A 423 15.30 -12.45 -22.78
N ASN A 424 14.71 -12.68 -21.60
CA ASN A 424 13.96 -11.66 -20.86
C ASN A 424 14.85 -10.78 -19.96
N GLN A 425 16.14 -11.11 -19.78
CA GLN A 425 17.07 -10.34 -18.93
C GLN A 425 17.30 -8.91 -19.43
N HIS A 426 17.20 -8.70 -20.73
CA HIS A 426 17.47 -7.41 -21.38
C HIS A 426 16.20 -6.63 -21.72
N LEU A 427 15.04 -7.07 -21.23
CA LEU A 427 13.81 -6.30 -21.40
C LEU A 427 13.94 -5.00 -20.60
N ALA A 428 13.93 -3.88 -21.32
CA ALA A 428 13.81 -2.58 -20.70
C ALA A 428 12.42 -2.46 -20.05
N ALA A 429 12.32 -1.67 -18.98
CA ALA A 429 11.04 -1.17 -18.52
C ALA A 429 10.46 -0.28 -19.63
N GLN A 430 9.66 -0.86 -20.52
CA GLN A 430 9.17 -0.17 -21.71
C GLN A 430 8.02 0.78 -21.35
N ASN A 431 8.23 2.09 -21.45
CA ASN A 431 7.14 3.08 -21.48
C ASN A 431 6.65 3.32 -22.92
N THR A 432 6.30 2.27 -23.67
CA THR A 432 5.90 2.43 -25.08
C THR A 432 4.46 1.98 -25.37
N ILE A 433 3.73 2.89 -26.02
CA ILE A 433 2.41 2.69 -26.63
C ILE A 433 2.49 1.51 -27.63
N PRO A 434 1.56 0.54 -27.58
CA PRO A 434 1.61 -0.62 -28.46
C PRO A 434 1.46 -0.23 -29.93
N THR A 435 2.40 -0.67 -30.77
CA THR A 435 2.17 -0.74 -32.20
C THR A 435 1.34 -1.99 -32.45
N ILE A 436 0.01 -1.86 -32.45
CA ILE A 436 -0.89 -2.93 -32.90
C ILE A 436 -0.50 -3.23 -34.36
N LYS A 437 -0.06 -4.46 -34.64
CA LYS A 437 0.01 -4.94 -36.03
C LYS A 437 -1.39 -4.88 -36.60
N GLN A 438 -1.69 -3.85 -37.38
CA GLN A 438 -2.87 -3.84 -38.23
C GLN A 438 -2.78 -5.05 -39.15
N THR A 439 -3.58 -6.07 -38.88
CA THR A 439 -3.86 -7.12 -39.85
C THR A 439 -4.56 -6.45 -41.02
N THR A 440 -3.84 -6.29 -42.13
CA THR A 440 -4.42 -5.90 -43.41
C THR A 440 -5.45 -6.96 -43.81
N HIS A 441 -6.72 -6.66 -43.62
CA HIS A 441 -7.78 -7.38 -44.29
C HIS A 441 -7.69 -7.04 -45.78
N GLU A 442 -7.08 -7.95 -46.55
CA GLU A 442 -7.24 -7.97 -48.00
C GLU A 442 -8.73 -8.11 -48.31
N THR A 443 -9.33 -7.00 -48.72
CA THR A 443 -10.66 -7.02 -49.35
C THR A 443 -10.49 -7.67 -50.71
N ARG A 444 -10.72 -8.99 -50.79
CA ARG A 444 -10.92 -9.66 -52.07
C ARG A 444 -12.24 -9.18 -52.67
N SER A 445 -12.14 -8.14 -53.49
CA SER A 445 -13.17 -7.85 -54.49
C SER A 445 -13.22 -9.04 -55.46
N ARG A 446 -14.38 -9.67 -55.58
CA ARG A 446 -14.74 -10.47 -56.75
C ARG A 446 -16.17 -10.12 -57.14
N ILE A 447 -16.28 -9.83 -58.43
CA ILE A 447 -17.45 -9.65 -59.28
C ILE A 447 -18.42 -10.83 -59.12
#